data_AF-A0A444R0R5-F1
#
_entry.id   AF-A0A444R0R5-F1
#
_cell.length_a   1.000
_cell.length_b   1.000
_cell.length_c   1.000
_cell.angle_alpha   90.00
_cell.angle_beta   90.00
_cell.angle_gamma   90.00
#
_symmetry.space_group_name_H-M   'P 1'
#
loop_
_entity.id
_entity.type
_entity.pdbx_description
1 polymer ?
#
loop_
_entity_poly.entity_id
_entity_poly.type
_entity_poly.pdbx_seq_one_letter_code
_entity_poly.pdbx_strand_id
1 'polypeptide(L)' 'VTTCEGQTIKPDLDSQAIAHIERRQSRSSVDVSVAWLEAPEGSQLLLVANSDFCRWQPNEKTF' A
#
# COMPACT_ATOMS: atom_id res chain seq x y z
N VAL A 1 -6.23 -4.13 2.18
CA VAL A 1 -5.63 -2.84 2.54
C VAL A 1 -6.76 -1.86 2.79
N THR A 2 -6.64 -1.01 3.80
CA THR A 2 -7.57 0.09 4.02
C THR A 2 -6.96 1.35 3.40
N THR A 3 -7.64 1.96 2.44
CA THR A 3 -7.19 3.20 1.82
C THR A 3 -7.36 4.37 2.79
N CYS A 4 -6.77 5.50 2.44
CA CYS A 4 -6.86 6.73 3.25
C CYS A 4 -8.28 7.30 3.32
N GLU A 5 -9.12 6.99 2.32
CA GLU A 5 -10.55 7.29 2.27
C GLU A 5 -11.40 6.30 3.09
N GLY A 6 -10.77 5.33 3.77
CA GLY A 6 -11.44 4.32 4.59
C GLY A 6 -12.03 3.15 3.79
N GLN A 7 -11.72 3.03 2.50
CA GLN A 7 -12.20 1.92 1.68
C GLN A 7 -11.33 0.69 1.89
N THR A 8 -11.95 -0.49 2.01
CA THR A 8 -11.19 -1.74 2.05
C THR A 8 -11.09 -2.32 0.65
N ILE A 9 -9.88 -2.41 0.12
CA ILE A 9 -9.59 -2.98 -1.19
C ILE A 9 -8.54 -4.08 -1.10
N LYS A 10 -8.56 -4.99 -2.08
CA LYS A 10 -7.53 -6.01 -2.26
C LYS A 10 -6.77 -5.66 -3.56
N PRO A 11 -5.58 -5.04 -3.47
CA PRO A 11 -4.78 -4.77 -4.66
C PRO A 11 -4.30 -6.08 -5.28
N ASP A 12 -4.17 -6.12 -6.60
CA ASP A 12 -3.75 -7.30 -7.37
C ASP A 12 -2.23 -7.44 -7.37
N LEU A 13 -1.67 -7.56 -6.17
CA LEU A 13 -0.24 -7.74 -5.94
C LEU A 13 0.14 -9.21 -6.09
N ASP A 14 1.29 -9.45 -6.73
CA ASP A 14 1.83 -10.79 -6.84
C ASP A 14 2.24 -11.39 -5.47
N SER A 15 2.48 -12.70 -5.47
CA SER A 15 2.86 -13.44 -4.26
C SER A 15 4.15 -12.94 -3.59
N GLN A 16 5.10 -12.38 -4.36
CA GLN A 16 6.37 -11.87 -3.81
C GLN A 16 6.14 -10.55 -3.07
N ALA A 17 5.34 -9.65 -3.63
CA ALA A 17 4.92 -8.41 -3.01
C ALA A 17 4.14 -8.67 -1.72
N ILE A 18 3.20 -9.62 -1.72
CA ILE A 18 2.46 -10.01 -0.51
C ILE A 18 3.42 -10.54 0.57
N ALA A 19 4.31 -11.46 0.22
CA ALA A 19 5.29 -12.01 1.17
C ALA A 19 6.24 -10.93 1.74
N HIS A 20 6.57 -9.90 0.95
CA HIS A 20 7.35 -8.77 1.41
C HIS A 20 6.59 -7.93 2.46
N ILE A 21 5.31 -7.63 2.21
CA ILE A 21 4.44 -6.90 3.15
C ILE A 21 4.27 -7.68 4.45
N GLU A 22 3.94 -8.97 4.38
CA GLU A 22 3.74 -9.82 5.55
C GLU A 22 4.99 -9.89 6.42
N ARG A 23 6.17 -10.06 5.79
CA ARG A 23 7.45 -10.07 6.51
C ARG A 23 7.71 -8.74 7.21
N ARG A 24 7.36 -7.61 6.58
CA ARG A 24 7.52 -6.30 7.19
C ARG A 24 6.54 -6.08 8.34
N GLN A 25 5.27 -6.45 8.17
CA GLN A 25 4.24 -6.39 9.21
C GLN A 25 4.62 -7.25 10.42
N SER A 26 5.15 -8.47 10.20
CA SER A 26 5.54 -9.37 11.30
C SER A 26 6.64 -8.81 12.22
N ARG A 27 7.42 -7.84 11.72
CA ARG A 27 8.50 -7.18 12.44
C ARG A 27 8.09 -5.82 13.00
N SER A 28 6.84 -5.44 12.83
CA SER A 28 6.28 -4.15 13.20
C SER A 28 5.33 -4.31 14.39
N SER A 29 5.37 -3.38 15.34
CA SER A 29 4.39 -3.29 16.42
C SER A 29 3.13 -2.50 16.03
N VAL A 30 3.09 -1.97 14.81
CA VAL A 30 2.01 -1.15 14.24
C VAL A 30 1.71 -1.59 12.80
N ASP A 31 0.57 -1.18 12.26
CA ASP A 31 0.26 -1.40 10.84
C ASP A 31 1.27 -0.70 9.93
N VAL A 32 1.60 -1.36 8.82
CA VAL A 32 2.46 -0.79 7.79
C VAL A 32 1.61 -0.13 6.70
N SER A 33 2.06 1.02 6.23
CA SER A 33 1.51 1.65 5.03
C SER A 33 2.19 1.07 3.80
N VAL A 34 1.39 0.88 2.75
CA VAL A 34 1.82 0.33 1.46
C VAL A 34 1.45 1.29 0.34
N ALA A 35 2.33 1.44 -0.64
CA ALA A 35 2.05 2.19 -1.87
C ALA A 35 2.31 1.29 -3.08
N TRP A 36 1.43 1.33 -4.08
CA TRP A 36 1.52 0.54 -5.29
C TRP A 36 1.03 1.34 -6.51
N LEU A 37 1.39 0.88 -7.71
CA LEU A 37 0.82 1.35 -8.97
C LEU A 37 -0.19 0.32 -9.47
N GLU A 38 -1.24 0.80 -10.13
CA GLU A 38 -2.22 -0.03 -10.82
C GLU A 38 -2.13 0.23 -12.32
N ALA A 39 -2.05 -0.84 -13.09
CA ALA A 39 -2.07 -0.83 -14.55
C ALA A 39 -2.98 -1.98 -15.05
N PRO A 40 -3.42 -1.96 -16.32
CA PRO A 40 -4.19 -3.06 -16.90
C PRO A 40 -3.52 -4.43 -16.76
N GLU A 41 -2.18 -4.46 -16.72
CA GLU A 41 -1.37 -5.66 -16.60
C GLU A 41 -1.24 -6.18 -15.16
N GLY A 42 -1.66 -5.41 -14.15
CA GLY A 42 -1.62 -5.79 -12.73
C GLY A 42 -1.17 -4.65 -11.81
N SER A 43 -0.99 -4.97 -10.53
CA SER A 43 -0.50 -4.00 -9.54
C SER A 43 0.97 -4.25 -9.16
N GLN A 44 1.76 -3.18 -9.07
CA GLN A 44 3.16 -3.25 -8.65
C GLN A 44 3.38 -2.56 -7.31
N LEU A 45 3.91 -3.28 -6.33
CA LEU A 45 4.30 -2.72 -5.03
C LEU A 45 5.48 -1.74 -5.20
N LEU A 46 5.34 -0.52 -4.69
CA LEU A 46 6.39 0.50 -4.70
C LEU A 46 7.09 0.63 -3.35
N LEU A 47 6.31 0.76 -2.26
CA LEU A 47 6.84 1.08 -0.93
C LEU A 47 6.08 0.34 0.17
N VAL A 48 6.80 -0.02 1.24
CA VAL A 48 6.25 -0.52 2.51
C VAL A 48 6.99 0.14 3.67
N ALA A 49 6.26 0.87 4.52
CA ALA A 49 6.87 1.60 5.63
C ALA A 49 5.95 1.72 6.84
N ASN A 50 6.55 2.02 7.99
CA ASN A 50 5.86 2.38 9.23
C ASN A 50 5.46 3.88 9.24
N SER A 51 5.29 4.47 8.06
CA SER A 51 5.08 5.90 7.85
C SER A 51 3.72 6.13 7.25
N ASP A 52 3.00 7.14 7.71
CA ASP A 52 1.68 7.47 7.20
C ASP A 52 1.76 8.06 5.79
N PHE A 53 1.48 7.23 4.78
CA PHE A 53 1.43 7.65 3.39
C PHE A 53 0.20 8.51 3.06
N CYS A 54 -0.85 8.47 3.88
CA CYS A 54 -2.06 9.27 3.63
C CYS A 54 -1.79 10.77 3.73
N ARG A 55 -0.78 11.16 4.50
CA ARG A 55 -0.32 12.57 4.57
C ARG A 55 0.26 13.10 3.26
N TRP A 56 0.71 12.21 2.40
CA TRP A 56 1.40 12.54 1.14
C TRP A 56 0.61 12.10 -0.09
N GLN A 57 -0.59 11.54 0.10
CA GLN A 57 -1.42 11.13 -1.01
C GLN A 57 -1.86 12.36 -1.82
N PRO A 58 -1.59 12.38 -3.13
CA PRO A 58 -2.12 13.42 -4.01
C PRO A 58 -3.65 13.43 -3.96
N ASN A 59 -4.23 14.62 -3.86
CA ASN A 59 -5.68 14.80 -3.93
C ASN A 59 -6.03 15.15 -5.38
N GLU A 60 -7.18 14.73 -5.92
CA GLU A 60 -7.64 15.22 -7.24
C GLU A 60 -7.69 16.75 -7.32
N LYS A 61 -7.86 17.43 -6.18
CA LYS A 61 -7.87 18.90 -6.07
C LYS A 61 -6.49 19.56 -6.15
N THR A 62 -5.41 18.80 -6.07
CA THR A 62 -4.02 19.30 -6.04
C THR A 62 -3.18 18.82 -7.23
N PHE A 63 -3.82 18.21 -8.23
CA PHE A 63 -3.24 17.97 -9.56
C PHE A 63 -3.45 19.16 -10.50
#